data_AF-A0A7Y3JCX6-F1
#
_entry.id   AF-A0A7Y3JCX6-F1
#
_cell.length_a   1.000
_cell.length_b   1.000
_cell.length_c   1.000
_cell.angle_alpha   90.00
_cell.angle_beta   90.00
_cell.angle_gamma   90.00
#
_symmetry.space_group_name_H-M   'P 1'
#
loop_
_entity.id
_entity.type
_entity.pdbx_description
1 polymer ?
#
loop_
_entity_poly.entity_id
_entity_poly.type
_entity_poly.pdbx_seq_one_letter_code
_entity_poly.pdbx_strand_id
1 'polypeptide(L)' 'MPLATRCPHCGTAFKLVRDQLLLRQGWVRCGRCGEAFNAADHAFEPASEQPQTVAAPPGP' A
#
# COMPACT_ATOMS: atom_id res chain seq x y z
N MET A 1 12.11 1.35 2.16
CA MET A 1 11.26 0.18 1.82
C MET A 1 10.19 0.59 0.82
N PRO A 2 9.93 -0.21 -0.22
CA PRO A 2 8.83 0.03 -1.15
C PRO A 2 7.48 -0.29 -0.50
N LEU A 3 6.49 0.57 -0.72
CA LEU A 3 5.11 0.42 -0.32
C LEU A 3 4.29 0.08 -1.57
N ALA A 4 3.25 -0.74 -1.48
CA ALA A 4 2.34 -0.96 -2.60
C ALA A 4 1.09 -0.07 -2.41
N THR A 5 0.53 0.45 -3.49
CA THR A 5 -0.77 1.14 -3.47
C THR A 5 -1.63 0.63 -4.62
N ARG A 6 -2.95 0.74 -4.48
CA ARG A 6 -3.90 0.45 -5.55
C ARG A 6 -4.65 1.70 -5.95
N CYS A 7 -4.68 1.99 -7.25
CA CYS A 7 -5.47 3.10 -7.76
C CYS A 7 -6.98 2.80 -7.59
N PRO A 8 -7.78 3.68 -6.98
CA PRO A 8 -9.22 3.48 -6.82
C PRO A 8 -10.01 3.62 -8.13
N HIS A 9 -9.44 4.27 -9.15
CA HIS A 9 -10.13 4.52 -10.43
C HIS A 9 -10.00 3.35 -11.42
N CYS A 10 -8.80 2.78 -11.55
CA CYS A 10 -8.52 1.72 -12.52
C CYS A 10 -8.10 0.39 -11.89
N GLY A 11 -8.01 0.32 -10.56
CA GLY A 11 -7.63 -0.89 -9.83
C GLY A 11 -6.16 -1.31 -9.98
N THR A 12 -5.34 -0.52 -10.69
CA THR A 12 -3.93 -0.85 -10.92
C THR A 12 -3.14 -0.76 -9.61
N ALA A 13 -2.53 -1.86 -9.21
CA ALA A 13 -1.59 -1.90 -8.09
C ALA A 13 -0.17 -1.62 -8.57
N PHE A 14 0.57 -0.78 -7.85
CA PHE A 14 1.94 -0.44 -8.18
C PHE A 14 2.75 -0.15 -6.91
N LYS A 15 4.07 -0.32 -7.00
CA LYS A 15 4.99 -0.05 -5.90
C LYS A 15 5.46 1.40 -5.96
N LEU A 16 5.49 2.05 -4.80
CA LEU A 16 6.01 3.40 -4.62
C LEU A 16 7.07 3.38 -3.53
N VAL A 17 7.92 4.39 -3.54
CA VAL A 17 8.86 4.61 -2.45
C VAL A 17 8.14 5.44 -1.39
N ARG A 18 8.10 4.95 -0.15
CA ARG A 18 7.44 5.64 0.97
C ARG A 18 7.97 7.08 1.13
N ASP A 19 9.26 7.27 0.93
CA ASP A 19 9.93 8.59 0.96
C ASP A 19 9.36 9.59 -0.07
N GLN A 20 9.19 9.14 -1.32
CA GLN A 20 8.58 9.95 -2.38
C GLN A 20 7.11 10.31 -2.08
N LEU A 21 6.42 9.44 -1.33
CA LEU A 21 5.04 9.70 -0.90
C LEU A 21 5.00 10.77 0.21
N LEU A 22 5.94 10.71 1.17
CA LEU A 22 6.06 11.71 2.23
C LEU A 22 6.36 13.10 1.66
N LEU A 23 7.29 13.21 0.71
CA LEU A 23 7.62 14.48 0.04
C LEU A 23 6.42 15.12 -0.68
N ARG A 24 5.47 14.29 -1.12
CA ARG A 24 4.27 14.71 -1.87
C ARG A 24 3.01 14.74 -1.03
N GLN A 25 3.14 14.67 0.31
CA GLN A 25 2.00 14.72 1.22
C GLN A 25 0.96 13.60 0.98
N GLY A 26 1.39 12.45 0.45
CA GLY A 26 0.48 11.34 0.10
C GLY A 26 -0.08 11.38 -1.32
N TRP A 27 0.12 12.45 -2.10
CA TRP A 27 -0.49 12.58 -3.43
C TRP A 27 0.38 12.02 -4.56
N VAL A 28 -0.20 11.12 -5.35
CA VAL A 28 0.46 10.52 -6.53
C VAL A 28 -0.49 10.48 -7.72
N ARG A 29 0.07 10.39 -8.93
CA ARG A 29 -0.71 10.13 -10.16
C ARG A 29 -0.55 8.68 -10.58
N CYS A 30 -1.66 8.04 -10.94
CA CYS A 30 -1.62 6.69 -11.46
C CYS A 30 -0.86 6.68 -12.80
N GLY A 31 0.17 5.84 -12.92
CA GLY A 31 0.90 5.68 -14.19
C GLY A 31 0.07 5.04 -15.32
N ARG A 32 -1.13 4.53 -15.02
CA ARG A 32 -2.00 3.86 -16.00
C ARG A 32 -3.14 4.73 -16.52
N CYS A 33 -3.89 5.37 -15.64
CA CYS A 33 -4.99 6.27 -16.03
C CYS A 33 -4.64 7.77 -15.90
N GLY A 34 -3.53 8.12 -15.25
CA GLY A 34 -3.12 9.51 -15.06
C GLY A 34 -3.82 10.24 -13.91
N GLU A 35 -4.80 9.60 -13.25
CA GLU A 35 -5.62 10.19 -12.20
C GLU A 35 -4.82 10.46 -10.92
N ALA A 36 -5.04 11.62 -10.29
CA ALA A 36 -4.39 11.98 -9.04
C ALA A 36 -5.21 11.47 -7.84
N PHE A 37 -4.56 10.79 -6.91
CA PHE A 37 -5.22 10.28 -5.71
C PHE A 37 -4.24 10.25 -4.52
N ASN A 38 -4.79 10.14 -3.31
CA ASN A 38 -4.00 9.97 -2.10
C ASN A 38 -3.59 8.51 -1.95
N ALA A 39 -2.33 8.20 -2.25
CA ALA A 39 -1.82 6.85 -2.11
C ALA A 39 -1.54 6.46 -0.66
N ALA A 40 -1.47 7.40 0.29
CA ALA A 40 -1.32 7.06 1.71
C ALA A 40 -2.58 6.38 2.27
N ASP A 41 -3.75 6.71 1.76
CA ASP A 41 -5.03 6.13 2.16
C ASP A 41 -5.23 4.70 1.62
N HIS A 42 -4.69 4.44 0.43
CA HIS A 42 -4.78 3.14 -0.27
C HIS A 42 -3.45 2.36 -0.26
N ALA A 43 -2.50 2.79 0.57
CA ALA A 43 -1.22 2.14 0.72
C ALA A 43 -1.35 0.89 1.58
N PHE A 44 -0.76 -0.20 1.11
CA PHE A 44 -0.61 -1.43 1.87
C PHE A 44 0.83 -1.89 1.80
N GLU A 45 1.33 -2.42 2.91
CA GLU A 45 2.60 -3.13 2.87
C GLU A 45 2.35 -4.41 2.07
N PRO A 46 3.05 -4.63 0.94
CA PRO A 46 2.97 -5.93 0.29
C PRO A 46 3.44 -6.90 1.35
N ALA A 47 2.58 -7.83 1.77
CA ALA A 47 2.87 -8.75 2.85
C ALA A 47 4.22 -9.39 2.57
N SER A 48 5.27 -8.94 3.25
CA SER A 48 6.36 -9.82 3.58
C SER A 48 5.69 -10.89 4.41
N GLU A 49 5.74 -12.14 3.98
CA GLU A 49 5.23 -13.28 4.72
C GLU A 49 5.66 -13.17 6.19
N GLN A 50 4.80 -12.61 7.03
CA GLN A 50 4.80 -12.85 8.45
C GLN A 50 3.90 -14.07 8.56
N PRO A 51 4.44 -15.27 8.89
CA PRO A 51 3.61 -16.36 9.32
C PRO A 51 2.74 -15.78 10.42
N GLN A 52 1.46 -15.65 10.14
CA GLN A 52 0.47 -15.30 11.14
C GLN A 52 0.61 -16.42 12.17
N THR A 53 1.30 -16.13 13.26
CA THR A 53 1.31 -17.00 14.42
C THR A 53 -0.13 -16.97 14.88
N VAL A 54 -0.87 -18.03 14.53
CA VAL A 54 -2.19 -18.28 15.08
C VAL A 54 -1.93 -18.60 16.55
N ALA A 55 -1.81 -17.56 17.37
CA ALA A 55 -1.91 -17.66 18.80
C ALA A 55 -3.38 -17.93 19.14
N ALA A 56 -3.81 -19.16 18.90
CA ALA A 56 -4.98 -19.70 19.57
C ALA A 56 -4.55 -20.01 21.01
N PRO A 57 -5.23 -19.42 22.03
CA PRO A 57 -4.84 -19.61 23.42
C PRO A 57 -4.99 -21.08 23.83
N PRO A 58 -4.10 -21.62 24.68
CA PRO A 58 -4.35 -22.92 25.27
C PRO A 58 -5.52 -22.80 26.23
N GLY A 59 -6.48 -23.71 26.11
CA GLY A 59 -7.41 -23.98 27.18
C GLY A 59 -8.37 -25.12 26.85
N PRO A 60 -8.93 -25.79 27.86
CA PRO A 60 -8.60 -25.77 29.29
C PRO A 60 -7.50 -26.79 29.69
#